data_AF-A0A6J3BVD6-F1
#
_entry.id   AF-A0A6J3BVD6-F1
#
_cell.length_a   1.000
_cell.length_b   1.000
_cell.length_c   1.000
_cell.angle_alpha   90.00
_cell.angle_beta   90.00
_cell.angle_gamma   90.00
#
_symmetry.space_group_name_H-M   'P 1'
#
loop_
_entity.id
_entity.type
_entity.pdbx_description
1 polymer ?
#
loop_
_entity_poly.entity_id
_entity_poly.type
_entity_poly.pdbx_seq_one_letter_code
_entity_poly.pdbx_strand_id
1 'polypeptide(L)'
;MAFDAANNRSVWVALQDCRVVFTVQYGGARLRIADGGRHCDGRPAHVQAIRVFAANNLEKGSLRVNGEETLGSPSPPVQAAAALPDLTAAPYWLGGLPPRRPVPAPAPALLGCLGAVSVDREGYDLMDTPSRHGVEPSCGTRVLRSAVFEGNGFVELPWTALRRRGALGASFRARAADGLLLLLAPTADRTHYLALLMVNGELEVIAAAGKEELRLRTNGTKFDDRRLHTVRLLRAHKQLELWVDDEKLAQGPLSGSTFAARDNGFFVGGVDNDTANIPNVPTTGFTGTIADIIVDGQ
;
A
#
# COMPACT_ATOMS: atom_id res chain seq x y z
N MET A 1 -9.48 -0.60 -18.86
CA MET A 1 -8.88 -1.71 -19.63
C MET A 1 -9.90 -2.24 -20.62
N ALA A 2 -9.48 -2.55 -21.84
CA ALA A 2 -10.31 -3.19 -22.86
C ALA A 2 -9.51 -4.26 -23.60
N PHE A 3 -10.21 -5.26 -24.14
CA PHE A 3 -9.61 -6.42 -24.78
C PHE A 3 -10.20 -6.65 -26.16
N ASP A 4 -9.31 -6.89 -27.11
CA ASP A 4 -9.60 -7.53 -28.38
C ASP A 4 -9.24 -9.01 -28.21
N ALA A 5 -10.23 -9.78 -27.75
CA ALA A 5 -10.04 -11.18 -27.39
C ALA A 5 -9.70 -12.05 -28.60
N ALA A 6 -10.24 -11.72 -29.78
CA ALA A 6 -10.01 -12.47 -31.02
C ALA A 6 -8.53 -12.46 -31.43
N ASN A 7 -7.84 -11.35 -31.20
CA ASN A 7 -6.45 -11.17 -31.60
C ASN A 7 -5.45 -11.20 -30.45
N ASN A 8 -5.91 -11.49 -29.21
CA ASN A 8 -5.10 -11.41 -27.99
C ASN A 8 -4.39 -10.05 -27.82
N ARG A 9 -5.15 -8.98 -28.04
CA ARG A 9 -4.69 -7.59 -27.93
C ARG A 9 -5.45 -6.86 -26.83
N SER A 10 -4.84 -5.84 -26.25
CA SER A 10 -5.48 -5.10 -25.16
C SER A 10 -4.89 -3.73 -24.95
N VAL A 11 -5.67 -2.87 -24.31
CA VAL A 11 -5.31 -1.50 -23.93
C VAL A 11 -5.67 -1.30 -22.46
N TRP A 12 -4.73 -0.81 -21.66
CA TRP A 12 -5.01 -0.48 -20.26
C TRP A 12 -4.13 0.64 -19.72
N VAL A 13 -4.68 1.29 -18.70
CA VAL A 13 -3.97 2.21 -17.82
C VAL A 13 -4.08 1.63 -16.41
N ALA A 14 -2.98 1.60 -15.67
CA ALA A 14 -2.93 1.06 -14.32
C ALA A 14 -1.97 1.88 -13.43
N LEU A 15 -2.20 1.83 -12.12
CA LEU A 15 -1.25 2.30 -11.12
C LEU A 15 -0.29 1.15 -10.77
N GLN A 16 1.01 1.32 -10.98
CA GLN A 16 2.05 0.35 -10.63
C GLN A 16 3.15 1.08 -9.86
N ASP A 17 3.44 0.65 -8.62
CA ASP A 17 4.40 1.31 -7.73
C ASP A 17 4.14 2.82 -7.58
N CYS A 18 2.86 3.18 -7.50
CA CYS A 18 2.36 4.56 -7.46
C CYS A 18 2.58 5.38 -8.72
N ARG A 19 3.00 4.77 -9.83
CA ARG A 19 3.14 5.44 -11.14
C ARG A 19 2.00 5.06 -12.05
N VAL A 20 1.53 6.00 -12.86
CA VAL A 20 0.53 5.73 -13.90
C VAL A 20 1.25 5.09 -15.08
N VAL A 21 0.78 3.93 -15.50
CA VAL A 21 1.37 3.15 -16.58
C VAL A 21 0.31 2.91 -17.65
N PHE A 22 0.56 3.44 -18.85
CA PHE A 22 -0.23 3.18 -20.05
C PHE A 22 0.42 2.06 -20.86
N THR A 23 -0.35 1.03 -21.20
CA THR A 23 0.15 -0.12 -21.96
C THR A 23 -0.82 -0.51 -23.08
N VAL A 24 -0.25 -0.86 -24.23
CA VAL A 24 -0.97 -1.48 -25.34
C VAL A 24 -0.24 -2.75 -25.77
N GLN A 25 -0.98 -3.86 -25.85
CA GLN A 25 -0.51 -5.15 -26.33
C GLN A 25 -1.06 -5.39 -27.74
N TYR A 26 -0.16 -5.55 -28.73
CA TYR A 26 -0.46 -5.71 -30.16
C TYR A 26 -0.32 -7.16 -30.67
N GLY A 27 -0.39 -8.14 -29.77
CA GLY A 27 -0.16 -9.57 -30.08
C GLY A 27 1.32 -9.96 -30.04
N GLY A 28 2.15 -9.31 -30.86
CA GLY A 28 3.61 -9.54 -30.89
C GLY A 28 4.48 -8.37 -30.41
N ALA A 29 3.87 -7.22 -30.14
CA ALA A 29 4.56 -6.01 -29.69
C ALA A 29 3.87 -5.39 -28.48
N ARG A 30 4.62 -4.57 -27.74
CA ARG A 30 4.11 -3.87 -26.56
C ARG A 30 4.57 -2.42 -26.55
N LEU A 31 3.62 -1.52 -26.43
CA LEU A 31 3.86 -0.13 -26.00
C LEU A 31 3.67 -0.07 -24.49
N ARG A 32 4.63 0.50 -23.76
CA ARG A 32 4.50 0.76 -22.32
C ARG A 32 5.10 2.13 -22.01
N ILE A 33 4.28 3.02 -21.47
CA ILE A 33 4.67 4.37 -21.03
C ILE A 33 4.36 4.48 -19.54
N ALA A 34 5.33 4.88 -18.74
CA ALA A 34 5.13 5.18 -17.32
C ALA A 34 5.47 6.65 -17.10
N ASP A 35 4.70 7.32 -16.24
CA ASP A 35 4.97 8.70 -15.91
C ASP A 35 6.11 8.86 -14.88
N GLY A 36 6.64 10.07 -14.78
CA GLY A 36 7.72 10.43 -13.86
C GLY A 36 7.29 10.60 -12.40
N GLY A 37 5.99 10.85 -12.14
CA GLY A 37 5.45 11.15 -10.82
C GLY A 37 5.03 9.93 -10.00
N ARG A 38 4.70 10.17 -8.72
CA ARG A 38 4.03 9.20 -7.84
C ARG A 38 2.67 9.78 -7.41
N HIS A 39 1.61 8.97 -7.46
CA HIS A 39 0.20 9.41 -7.32
C HIS A 39 -0.61 8.58 -6.30
N CYS A 40 0.03 8.02 -5.28
CA CYS A 40 -0.65 7.33 -4.16
C CYS A 40 -0.82 8.22 -2.92
N ASP A 41 -0.80 9.54 -3.08
CA ASP A 41 -0.87 10.52 -1.99
C ASP A 41 -2.30 10.93 -1.61
N GLY A 42 -3.30 10.30 -2.25
CA GLY A 42 -4.71 10.61 -2.07
C GLY A 42 -5.19 11.87 -2.80
N ARG A 43 -4.32 12.56 -3.55
CA ARG A 43 -4.69 13.72 -4.36
C ARG A 43 -5.21 13.27 -5.72
N PRO A 44 -6.18 13.99 -6.32
CA PRO A 44 -6.67 13.65 -7.65
C PRO A 44 -5.58 13.88 -8.71
N ALA A 45 -5.39 12.90 -9.58
CA ALA A 45 -4.54 13.00 -10.76
C ALA A 45 -5.38 13.00 -12.04
N HIS A 46 -5.11 13.92 -12.96
CA HIS A 46 -5.74 13.94 -14.28
C HIS A 46 -4.89 13.14 -15.26
N VAL A 47 -5.47 12.09 -15.83
CA VAL A 47 -4.75 11.14 -16.71
C VAL A 47 -5.38 11.12 -18.10
N GLN A 48 -4.55 11.29 -19.11
CA GLN A 48 -4.93 11.15 -20.52
C GLN A 48 -3.95 10.20 -21.20
N ALA A 49 -4.46 9.17 -21.86
CA ALA A 49 -3.65 8.21 -22.61
C ALA A 49 -4.16 8.15 -24.05
N ILE A 50 -3.26 8.33 -25.00
CA ILE A 50 -3.58 8.42 -26.44
C ILE A 50 -2.64 7.49 -27.19
N ARG A 51 -3.18 6.79 -28.19
CA ARG A 51 -2.40 6.09 -29.19
C ARG A 51 -2.74 6.60 -30.58
N VAL A 52 -1.74 6.67 -31.46
CA VAL A 52 -1.90 7.14 -32.83
C VAL A 52 -1.07 6.26 -33.75
N PHE A 53 -1.74 5.66 -34.73
CA PHE A 53 -1.07 5.05 -35.88
C PHE A 53 -0.86 6.15 -36.94
N ALA A 54 0.36 6.68 -37.02
CA ALA A 54 0.66 7.83 -37.86
C ALA A 54 0.71 7.45 -39.35
N ALA A 55 0.56 8.44 -40.23
CA ALA A 55 0.55 8.26 -41.68
C ALA A 55 1.83 7.62 -42.25
N ASN A 56 2.93 7.63 -41.48
CA ASN A 56 4.18 6.94 -41.82
C ASN A 56 4.19 5.46 -41.39
N ASN A 57 3.03 4.87 -41.10
CA ASN A 57 2.86 3.51 -40.61
C ASN A 57 3.63 3.22 -39.32
N LEU A 58 3.80 4.22 -38.45
CA LEU A 58 4.39 4.03 -37.13
C LEU A 58 3.37 4.30 -36.05
N GLU A 59 3.25 3.33 -35.17
CA GLU A 59 2.47 3.44 -33.95
C GLU A 59 3.22 4.27 -32.89
N LYS A 60 2.53 5.23 -32.30
CA LYS A 60 3.03 6.06 -31.20
C LYS A 60 2.00 6.16 -30.09
N GLY A 61 2.47 6.35 -28.86
CA GLY A 61 1.64 6.66 -27.70
C GLY A 61 2.06 7.93 -27.00
N SER A 62 1.10 8.53 -26.31
CA SER A 62 1.29 9.63 -25.36
C SER A 62 0.55 9.29 -24.07
N LEU A 63 1.22 9.47 -22.94
CA LEU A 63 0.63 9.48 -21.61
C LEU A 63 0.84 10.87 -21.01
N ARG A 64 -0.25 11.54 -20.66
CA ARG A 64 -0.23 12.82 -19.97
C ARG A 64 -0.81 12.67 -18.56
N VAL A 65 -0.05 13.08 -17.56
CA VAL A 65 -0.47 13.08 -16.16
C VAL A 65 -0.28 14.47 -15.59
N ASN A 66 -1.36 15.10 -15.12
CA ASN A 66 -1.37 16.48 -14.60
C ASN A 66 -0.73 17.51 -15.57
N GLY A 67 -0.87 17.28 -16.88
CA GLY A 67 -0.31 18.14 -17.92
C GLY A 67 1.09 17.75 -18.42
N GLU A 68 1.83 16.92 -17.67
CA GLU A 68 3.15 16.43 -18.09
C GLU A 68 3.02 15.27 -19.06
N GLU A 69 3.62 15.39 -20.25
CA GLU A 69 3.50 14.41 -21.34
C GLU A 69 4.74 13.53 -21.47
N THR A 70 4.54 12.22 -21.53
CA THR A 70 5.55 11.22 -21.85
C THR A 70 5.15 10.48 -23.12
N LEU A 71 6.07 10.42 -24.08
CA LEU A 71 5.85 9.74 -25.36
C LEU A 71 6.49 8.35 -25.36
N GLY A 72 5.95 7.44 -26.17
CA GLY A 72 6.52 6.11 -26.35
C GLY A 72 6.14 5.49 -27.68
N SER A 73 6.87 4.43 -28.03
CA SER A 73 6.63 3.62 -29.23
C SER A 73 6.61 2.14 -28.84
N PRO A 74 5.85 1.29 -29.54
CA PRO A 74 5.86 -0.15 -29.27
C PRO A 74 7.20 -0.79 -29.64
N SER A 75 7.54 -1.84 -28.90
CA SER A 75 8.67 -2.72 -29.19
C SER A 75 8.21 -4.17 -29.35
N PRO A 76 8.55 -4.85 -30.47
CA PRO A 76 9.07 -4.26 -31.72
C PRO A 76 8.09 -3.25 -32.36
N PRO A 77 8.52 -2.43 -33.34
CA PRO A 77 7.65 -1.47 -34.01
C PRO A 77 6.45 -2.13 -34.70
N VAL A 78 5.27 -1.53 -34.56
CA VAL A 78 4.05 -1.94 -35.26
C VAL A 78 3.94 -1.15 -36.56
N GLN A 79 3.88 -1.86 -37.69
CA GLN A 79 3.94 -1.27 -39.04
C GLN A 79 2.65 -1.43 -39.86
N ALA A 80 1.64 -2.13 -39.33
CA ALA A 80 0.40 -2.40 -40.05
C ALA A 80 -0.82 -2.05 -39.18
N ALA A 81 -1.80 -1.36 -39.77
CA ALA A 81 -3.05 -1.04 -39.10
C ALA A 81 -3.83 -2.29 -38.64
N ALA A 82 -3.68 -3.41 -39.37
CA ALA A 82 -4.28 -4.69 -38.99
C ALA A 82 -3.70 -5.30 -37.70
N ALA A 83 -2.57 -4.79 -37.19
CA ALA A 83 -1.99 -5.19 -35.92
C ALA A 83 -2.53 -4.39 -34.71
N LEU A 84 -3.38 -3.38 -34.94
CA LEU A 84 -3.96 -2.55 -33.89
C LEU A 84 -5.07 -3.30 -33.14
N PRO A 85 -5.27 -3.07 -31.83
CA PRO A 85 -6.40 -3.63 -31.11
C PRO A 85 -7.72 -3.09 -31.68
N ASP A 86 -8.66 -3.99 -32.02
CA ASP A 86 -10.04 -3.60 -32.35
C ASP A 86 -10.90 -3.64 -31.07
N LEU A 87 -11.31 -2.46 -30.62
CA LEU A 87 -12.07 -2.28 -29.39
C LEU A 87 -13.51 -1.82 -29.63
N THR A 88 -13.97 -1.78 -30.88
CA THR A 88 -15.28 -1.23 -31.26
C THR A 88 -16.46 -1.91 -30.56
N ALA A 89 -16.38 -3.22 -30.34
CA ALA A 89 -17.36 -4.01 -29.60
C ALA A 89 -16.90 -4.39 -28.19
N ALA A 90 -15.75 -3.89 -27.73
CA ALA A 90 -15.15 -4.31 -26.48
C ALA A 90 -15.74 -3.55 -25.28
N PRO A 91 -16.12 -4.23 -24.19
CA PRO A 91 -16.48 -3.54 -22.96
C PRO A 91 -15.23 -2.94 -22.29
N TYR A 92 -15.38 -1.71 -21.78
CA TYR A 92 -14.35 -1.03 -20.99
C TYR A 92 -14.51 -1.30 -19.50
N TRP A 93 -13.48 -1.87 -18.88
CA TRP A 93 -13.42 -2.16 -17.44
C TRP A 93 -12.67 -1.07 -16.70
N LEU A 94 -13.28 -0.54 -15.66
CA LEU A 94 -12.78 0.58 -14.85
C LEU A 94 -12.68 0.15 -13.39
N GLY A 95 -11.63 0.57 -12.69
CA GLY A 95 -11.41 0.26 -11.27
C GLY A 95 -11.07 -1.20 -10.95
N GLY A 96 -11.14 -2.13 -11.90
CA GLY A 96 -10.77 -3.53 -11.71
C GLY A 96 -11.34 -4.45 -12.78
N LEU A 97 -11.10 -5.74 -12.64
CA LEU A 97 -11.71 -6.79 -13.46
C LEU A 97 -12.69 -7.61 -12.61
N PRO A 98 -13.81 -8.09 -13.17
CA PRO A 98 -14.75 -8.94 -12.42
C PRO A 98 -14.14 -10.30 -12.05
N PRO A 99 -14.63 -10.92 -10.95
CA PRO A 99 -14.01 -12.04 -10.26
C PRO A 99 -13.96 -13.39 -10.99
N ARG A 100 -14.32 -13.46 -12.28
CA ARG A 100 -14.34 -14.71 -13.09
C ARG A 100 -13.85 -14.53 -14.52
N ARG A 101 -12.90 -13.62 -14.76
CA ARG A 101 -12.31 -13.47 -16.10
C ARG A 101 -11.27 -14.54 -16.40
N PRO A 102 -11.12 -14.93 -17.67
CA PRO A 102 -10.07 -15.84 -18.14
C PRO A 102 -8.67 -15.18 -18.26
N VAL A 103 -8.51 -13.90 -17.92
CA VAL A 103 -7.25 -13.15 -18.12
C VAL A 103 -6.77 -12.54 -16.80
N PRO A 104 -5.47 -12.64 -16.47
CA PRO A 104 -4.88 -11.97 -15.31
C PRO A 104 -5.05 -10.45 -15.36
N ALA A 105 -5.32 -9.84 -14.21
CA ALA A 105 -5.36 -8.39 -14.10
C ALA A 105 -3.93 -7.82 -14.16
N PRO A 106 -3.69 -6.72 -14.91
CA PRO A 106 -2.37 -6.09 -15.00
C PRO A 106 -1.97 -5.33 -13.72
N ALA A 107 -2.93 -5.09 -12.83
CA ALA A 107 -2.77 -4.48 -11.51
C ALA A 107 -3.94 -4.90 -10.59
N PRO A 108 -3.79 -4.77 -9.26
CA PRO A 108 -4.91 -4.90 -8.33
C PRO A 108 -6.07 -3.96 -8.67
N ALA A 109 -7.26 -4.29 -8.17
CA ALA A 109 -8.40 -3.38 -8.25
C ALA A 109 -8.07 -2.06 -7.56
N LEU A 110 -8.53 -0.95 -8.15
CA LEU A 110 -8.28 0.38 -7.62
C LEU A 110 -9.10 0.58 -6.34
N LEU A 111 -8.41 0.79 -5.24
CA LEU A 111 -8.99 1.30 -4.00
C LEU A 111 -8.87 2.82 -3.99
N GLY A 112 -9.85 3.51 -4.55
CA GLY A 112 -9.82 4.95 -4.70
C GLY A 112 -11.01 5.49 -5.48
N CYS A 113 -10.87 6.69 -6.02
CA CYS A 113 -11.93 7.37 -6.74
C CYS A 113 -11.59 7.50 -8.23
N LEU A 114 -12.62 7.36 -9.07
CA LEU A 114 -12.56 7.62 -10.51
C LEU A 114 -13.74 8.52 -10.87
N GLY A 115 -13.51 9.46 -11.78
CA GLY A 115 -14.53 10.37 -12.28
C GLY A 115 -14.11 10.98 -13.60
N ALA A 116 -15.05 11.67 -14.26
CA ALA A 116 -14.83 12.32 -15.55
C ALA A 116 -14.21 11.38 -16.61
N VAL A 117 -14.67 10.13 -16.64
CA VAL A 117 -14.16 9.13 -17.58
C VAL A 117 -14.70 9.43 -18.97
N SER A 118 -13.79 9.52 -19.94
CA SER A 118 -14.13 9.61 -21.35
C SER A 118 -13.27 8.66 -22.18
N VAL A 119 -13.88 8.01 -23.16
CA VAL A 119 -13.20 7.17 -24.17
C VAL A 119 -13.60 7.68 -25.53
N ASP A 120 -12.63 7.92 -26.42
CA ASP A 120 -12.88 8.45 -27.77
C ASP A 120 -13.79 9.70 -27.81
N ARG A 121 -13.64 10.56 -26.79
CA ARG A 121 -14.41 11.81 -26.56
C ARG A 121 -15.86 11.60 -26.13
N GLU A 122 -16.30 10.37 -25.93
CA GLU A 122 -17.56 10.04 -25.31
C GLU A 122 -17.39 9.99 -23.79
N GLY A 123 -18.21 10.74 -23.05
CA GLY A 123 -18.22 10.75 -21.58
C GLY A 123 -19.11 9.65 -21.04
N TYR A 124 -18.69 9.02 -19.94
CA TYR A 124 -19.42 7.93 -19.29
C TYR A 124 -19.82 8.31 -17.87
N ASP A 125 -21.11 8.21 -17.55
CA ASP A 125 -21.56 8.22 -16.15
C ASP A 125 -21.40 6.81 -15.58
N LEU A 126 -20.46 6.66 -14.63
CA LEU A 126 -20.16 5.37 -14.01
C LEU A 126 -21.34 4.83 -13.19
N MET A 127 -22.24 5.69 -12.73
CA MET A 127 -23.42 5.31 -11.95
C MET A 127 -24.61 4.90 -12.81
N ASP A 128 -24.61 5.23 -14.10
CA ASP A 128 -25.62 4.83 -15.08
C ASP A 128 -25.19 3.58 -15.90
N THR A 129 -24.12 2.91 -15.48
CA THR A 129 -23.67 1.68 -16.14
C THR A 129 -24.48 0.46 -15.70
N PRO A 130 -24.85 -0.46 -16.62
CA PRO A 130 -25.71 -1.61 -16.33
C PRO A 130 -25.04 -2.71 -15.49
N SER A 131 -23.70 -2.70 -15.41
CA SER A 131 -22.93 -3.71 -14.69
C SER A 131 -21.84 -3.06 -13.85
N ARG A 132 -22.11 -2.90 -12.55
CA ARG A 132 -21.20 -2.32 -11.57
C ARG A 132 -21.14 -3.15 -10.29
N HIS A 133 -19.94 -3.25 -9.71
CA HIS A 133 -19.70 -4.02 -8.48
C HIS A 133 -18.75 -3.24 -7.58
N GLY A 134 -19.10 -3.04 -6.31
CA GLY A 134 -18.23 -2.40 -5.33
C GLY A 134 -17.94 -0.92 -5.60
N VAL A 135 -18.83 -0.21 -6.30
CA VAL A 135 -18.71 1.23 -6.58
C VAL A 135 -19.77 2.04 -5.84
N GLU A 136 -19.43 3.27 -5.50
CA GLU A 136 -20.33 4.22 -4.83
C GLU A 136 -20.30 5.58 -5.54
N PRO A 137 -21.41 6.34 -5.52
CA PRO A 137 -21.51 7.59 -6.27
C PRO A 137 -20.58 8.70 -5.77
N SER A 138 -20.21 8.71 -4.49
CA SER A 138 -19.42 9.77 -3.88
C SER A 138 -18.01 9.33 -3.55
N CYS A 139 -17.03 10.17 -3.88
CA CYS A 139 -15.66 10.06 -3.38
C CYS A 139 -15.57 10.60 -1.95
N GLY A 140 -15.96 9.78 -0.98
CA GLY A 140 -15.82 10.10 0.45
C GLY A 140 -14.51 9.56 1.01
N THR A 141 -13.91 10.28 1.97
CA THR A 141 -12.78 9.74 2.74
C THR A 141 -13.24 8.51 3.51
N ARG A 142 -12.63 7.36 3.21
CA ARG A 142 -12.83 6.13 3.96
C ARG A 142 -11.64 5.88 4.85
N VAL A 143 -11.89 5.75 6.14
CA VAL A 143 -10.87 5.31 7.08
C VAL A 143 -10.64 3.82 6.86
N LEU A 144 -9.49 3.48 6.28
CA LEU A 144 -9.03 2.11 6.20
C LEU A 144 -8.51 1.71 7.58
N ARG A 145 -9.19 0.78 8.24
CA ARG A 145 -8.82 0.30 9.57
C ARG A 145 -7.88 -0.90 9.54
N SER A 146 -7.60 -1.46 8.36
CA SER A 146 -6.79 -2.66 8.23
C SER A 146 -5.98 -2.67 6.94
N ALA A 147 -4.80 -3.26 6.97
CA ALA A 147 -3.97 -3.54 5.81
C ALA A 147 -3.43 -4.97 5.84
N VAL A 148 -3.24 -5.55 4.66
CA VAL A 148 -2.58 -6.85 4.48
C VAL A 148 -1.16 -6.58 4.00
N PHE A 149 -0.20 -7.20 4.68
CA PHE A 149 1.22 -7.10 4.37
C PHE A 149 1.74 -8.45 3.88
N GLU A 150 2.55 -8.43 2.83
CA GLU A 150 3.18 -9.62 2.21
C GLU A 150 4.71 -9.64 2.45
N GLY A 151 5.20 -8.88 3.43
CA GLY A 151 6.60 -8.87 3.85
C GLY A 151 7.54 -7.92 3.09
N ASN A 152 7.08 -7.24 2.05
CA ASN A 152 7.91 -6.38 1.18
C ASN A 152 7.43 -4.92 1.08
N GLY A 153 6.64 -4.46 2.05
CA GLY A 153 6.11 -3.10 2.06
C GLY A 153 5.76 -2.64 3.47
N PHE A 154 5.35 -1.39 3.58
CA PHE A 154 4.99 -0.75 4.84
C PHE A 154 4.01 0.39 4.62
N VAL A 155 3.38 0.84 5.70
CA VAL A 155 2.61 2.08 5.74
C VAL A 155 3.30 3.02 6.73
N GLU A 156 3.60 4.24 6.29
CA GLU A 156 4.08 5.31 7.18
C GLU A 156 2.91 6.21 7.57
N LEU A 157 2.82 6.50 8.86
CA LEU A 157 1.77 7.29 9.48
C LEU A 157 2.37 8.42 10.31
N PRO A 158 1.63 9.52 10.54
CA PRO A 158 1.96 10.47 11.59
C PRO A 158 1.86 9.80 12.97
N TRP A 159 2.58 10.36 13.93
CA TRP A 159 2.62 9.89 15.31
C TRP A 159 2.11 10.95 16.27
N THR A 160 1.09 10.62 17.07
CA THR A 160 0.37 11.61 17.90
C THR A 160 0.90 11.76 19.33
N ALA A 161 2.00 11.05 19.66
CA ALA A 161 2.65 10.93 20.97
C ALA A 161 2.17 9.77 21.85
N LEU A 162 3.09 9.16 22.62
CA LEU A 162 2.81 8.19 23.68
C LEU A 162 3.28 8.74 25.03
N ARG A 163 2.32 9.28 25.78
CA ARG A 163 2.50 9.93 27.08
C ARG A 163 2.88 8.92 28.16
N ARG A 164 3.35 9.41 29.31
CA ARG A 164 3.64 8.60 30.51
C ARG A 164 2.42 7.84 31.07
N ARG A 165 1.21 8.14 30.62
CA ARG A 165 -0.03 7.42 30.93
C ARG A 165 -0.84 7.24 29.65
N GLY A 166 -0.22 6.61 28.67
CA GLY A 166 -0.84 6.40 27.36
C GLY A 166 -0.71 4.94 26.92
N ALA A 167 -1.40 4.60 25.84
CA ALA A 167 -1.36 3.27 25.26
C ALA A 167 -1.18 3.33 23.74
N LEU A 168 -0.51 2.32 23.20
CA LEU A 168 -0.50 1.98 21.78
C LEU A 168 -1.16 0.61 21.63
N GLY A 169 -2.19 0.49 20.80
CA GLY A 169 -2.89 -0.76 20.55
C GLY A 169 -2.94 -1.08 19.05
N ALA A 170 -2.99 -2.36 18.72
CA ALA A 170 -3.29 -2.85 17.38
C ALA A 170 -3.88 -4.27 17.46
N SER A 171 -4.64 -4.66 16.45
CA SER A 171 -5.00 -6.05 16.20
C SER A 171 -4.16 -6.61 15.06
N PHE A 172 -3.74 -7.86 15.16
CA PHE A 172 -2.95 -8.51 14.11
C PHE A 172 -3.31 -9.96 13.91
N ARG A 173 -3.10 -10.45 12.69
CA ARG A 173 -3.16 -11.87 12.33
C ARG A 173 -1.90 -12.23 11.55
N ALA A 174 -1.01 -12.96 12.20
CA ALA A 174 0.25 -13.37 11.61
C ALA A 174 0.09 -14.57 10.67
N ARG A 175 0.87 -14.59 9.57
CA ARG A 175 1.02 -15.76 8.70
C ARG A 175 2.46 -16.29 8.65
N ALA A 176 3.40 -15.58 9.29
CA ALA A 176 4.80 -15.95 9.44
C ALA A 176 5.23 -15.75 10.90
N ALA A 177 6.26 -16.48 11.33
CA ALA A 177 6.76 -16.46 12.70
C ALA A 177 7.61 -15.23 13.04
N ASP A 178 8.13 -14.54 12.01
CA ASP A 178 8.98 -13.37 12.15
C ASP A 178 8.40 -12.19 11.37
N GLY A 179 8.56 -10.98 11.90
CA GLY A 179 8.18 -9.77 11.18
C GLY A 179 7.98 -8.54 12.05
N LEU A 180 8.28 -7.36 11.51
CA LEU A 180 8.08 -6.07 12.17
C LEU A 180 6.62 -5.64 12.09
N LEU A 181 5.91 -5.56 13.22
CA LEU A 181 4.53 -5.09 13.25
C LEU A 181 4.46 -3.56 13.24
N LEU A 182 5.12 -2.92 14.21
CA LEU A 182 5.05 -1.47 14.41
C LEU A 182 6.45 -0.94 14.72
N LEU A 183 6.79 0.23 14.18
CA LEU A 183 8.04 0.93 14.46
C LEU A 183 7.82 2.43 14.55
N LEU A 184 8.10 3.02 15.70
CA LEU A 184 8.43 4.43 15.80
C LEU A 184 9.93 4.59 15.57
N ALA A 185 10.30 5.10 14.41
CA ALA A 185 11.69 5.23 13.97
C ALA A 185 12.53 6.07 14.95
N PRO A 186 13.84 5.81 15.05
CA PRO A 186 14.70 6.54 15.96
C PRO A 186 14.71 8.05 15.67
N THR A 187 14.82 8.84 16.75
CA THR A 187 15.24 10.24 16.65
C THR A 187 16.68 10.33 16.14
N ALA A 188 17.11 11.52 15.68
CA ALA A 188 18.45 11.70 15.11
C ALA A 188 19.59 11.33 16.09
N ASP A 189 19.37 11.55 17.39
CA ASP A 189 20.29 11.16 18.47
C ASP A 189 20.13 9.68 18.90
N ARG A 190 19.20 8.96 18.26
CA ARG A 190 18.85 7.55 18.52
C ARG A 190 18.45 7.25 19.96
N THR A 191 17.89 8.24 20.65
CA THR A 191 17.49 8.07 22.05
C THR A 191 16.01 7.74 22.21
N HIS A 192 15.16 8.01 21.21
CA HIS A 192 13.73 7.71 21.25
C HIS A 192 13.30 6.84 20.07
N TYR A 193 12.89 5.61 20.35
CA TYR A 193 12.30 4.67 19.39
C TYR A 193 11.48 3.62 20.13
N LEU A 194 10.57 2.98 19.40
CA LEU A 194 9.77 1.87 19.88
C LEU A 194 9.53 0.91 18.72
N ALA A 195 9.86 -0.36 18.91
CA ALA A 195 9.57 -1.42 17.96
C ALA A 195 8.73 -2.51 18.64
N LEU A 196 7.71 -3.00 17.93
CA LEU A 196 6.96 -4.20 18.25
C LEU A 196 7.10 -5.16 17.08
N LEU A 197 7.63 -6.35 17.33
CA LEU A 197 7.96 -7.32 16.30
C LEU A 197 7.71 -8.75 16.78
N MET A 198 7.61 -9.69 15.85
CA MET A 198 7.62 -11.12 16.15
C MET A 198 8.99 -11.71 15.89
N VAL A 199 9.40 -12.61 16.80
CA VAL A 199 10.60 -13.43 16.69
C VAL A 199 10.24 -14.87 17.06
N ASN A 200 10.37 -15.80 16.12
CA ASN A 200 10.06 -17.23 16.31
C ASN A 200 8.64 -17.49 16.86
N GLY A 201 7.68 -16.66 16.45
CA GLY A 201 6.27 -16.72 16.84
C GLY A 201 5.94 -15.99 18.14
N GLU A 202 6.93 -15.51 18.90
CA GLU A 202 6.74 -14.74 20.13
C GLU A 202 6.80 -13.23 19.85
N LEU A 203 6.17 -12.42 20.69
CA LEU A 203 6.23 -10.95 20.58
C LEU A 203 7.41 -10.39 21.36
N GLU A 204 8.15 -9.48 20.72
CA GLU A 204 9.24 -8.71 21.31
C GLU A 204 8.97 -7.21 21.18
N VAL A 205 9.22 -6.47 22.24
CA VAL A 205 9.14 -5.01 22.31
C VAL A 205 10.52 -4.47 22.66
N ILE A 206 10.99 -3.53 21.86
CA ILE A 206 12.27 -2.85 22.07
C ILE A 206 11.98 -1.36 22.10
N ALA A 207 12.31 -0.68 23.20
CA ALA A 207 11.97 0.72 23.37
C ALA A 207 13.03 1.50 24.14
N ALA A 208 13.40 2.68 23.63
CA ALA A 208 14.18 3.67 24.35
C ALA A 208 13.42 5.00 24.34
N ALA A 209 13.43 5.71 25.47
CA ALA A 209 12.68 6.96 25.65
C ALA A 209 13.58 8.10 26.19
N GLY A 210 14.80 8.22 25.68
CA GLY A 210 15.81 9.17 26.16
C GLY A 210 16.72 8.62 27.26
N LYS A 211 16.61 7.33 27.57
CA LYS A 211 17.35 6.59 28.61
C LYS A 211 17.70 5.19 28.08
N GLU A 212 18.09 4.29 28.97
CA GLU A 212 18.42 2.89 28.64
C GLU A 212 17.30 2.21 27.83
N GLU A 213 17.72 1.36 26.88
CA GLU A 213 16.84 0.52 26.09
C GLU A 213 16.18 -0.55 26.96
N LEU A 214 14.87 -0.68 26.83
CA LEU A 214 14.08 -1.77 27.39
C LEU A 214 13.83 -2.82 26.32
N ARG A 215 14.04 -4.10 26.65
CA ARG A 215 13.56 -5.24 25.87
C ARG A 215 12.58 -6.08 26.68
N LEU A 216 11.39 -6.27 26.14
CA LEU A 216 10.37 -7.18 26.68
C LEU A 216 10.08 -8.26 25.66
N ARG A 217 9.93 -9.50 26.11
CA ARG A 217 9.57 -10.61 25.25
C ARG A 217 8.54 -11.49 25.94
N THR A 218 7.53 -11.93 25.20
CA THR A 218 6.60 -12.95 25.69
C THR A 218 7.34 -14.27 25.86
N ASN A 219 7.08 -15.00 26.94
CA ASN A 219 7.80 -16.24 27.23
C ASN A 219 6.91 -17.45 26.92
N GLY A 220 7.25 -18.23 25.89
CA GLY A 220 6.62 -19.51 25.58
C GLY A 220 5.22 -19.45 24.95
N THR A 221 4.65 -18.26 24.77
CA THR A 221 3.37 -18.07 24.09
C THR A 221 3.61 -17.58 22.67
N LYS A 222 3.04 -18.30 21.69
CA LYS A 222 3.19 -18.00 20.27
C LYS A 222 1.91 -17.41 19.68
N PHE A 223 2.06 -16.52 18.70
CA PHE A 223 1.00 -15.74 18.07
C PHE A 223 1.00 -15.85 16.54
N ASP A 224 1.76 -16.81 15.98
CA ASP A 224 1.82 -17.14 14.55
C ASP A 224 0.79 -18.21 14.13
N ASP A 225 -0.29 -18.35 14.88
CA ASP A 225 -1.33 -19.40 14.72
C ASP A 225 -2.42 -19.06 13.68
N ARG A 226 -2.26 -17.92 12.97
CA ARG A 226 -3.21 -17.36 12.00
C ARG A 226 -4.55 -16.95 12.60
N ARG A 227 -4.64 -16.75 13.91
CA ARG A 227 -5.80 -16.14 14.57
C ARG A 227 -5.59 -14.63 14.74
N LEU A 228 -6.69 -13.95 15.01
CA LEU A 228 -6.66 -12.53 15.33
C LEU A 228 -6.28 -12.39 16.81
N HIS A 229 -5.23 -11.63 17.07
CA HIS A 229 -4.79 -11.25 18.41
C HIS A 229 -4.85 -9.74 18.56
N THR A 230 -5.09 -9.26 19.77
CA THR A 230 -5.01 -7.83 20.12
C THR A 230 -3.82 -7.59 21.01
N VAL A 231 -2.92 -6.69 20.60
CA VAL A 231 -1.74 -6.30 21.37
C VAL A 231 -1.88 -4.86 21.85
N ARG A 232 -1.47 -4.60 23.08
CA ARG A 232 -1.48 -3.27 23.69
C ARG A 232 -0.20 -3.04 24.49
N LEU A 233 0.52 -1.98 24.13
CA LEU A 233 1.61 -1.43 24.92
C LEU A 233 1.05 -0.35 25.83
N LEU A 234 1.02 -0.61 27.13
CA LEU A 234 0.56 0.34 28.13
C LEU A 234 1.76 0.98 28.82
N ARG A 235 1.87 2.30 28.72
CA ARG A 235 2.87 3.05 29.46
C ARG A 235 2.30 3.54 30.78
N ALA A 236 2.78 2.95 31.88
CA ALA A 236 2.42 3.29 33.24
C ALA A 236 3.59 3.99 33.95
N HIS A 237 3.69 5.31 33.76
CA HIS A 237 4.77 6.18 34.22
C HIS A 237 6.17 5.78 33.73
N LYS A 238 6.90 5.07 34.59
CA LYS A 238 8.27 4.58 34.36
C LYS A 238 8.27 3.08 34.03
N GLN A 239 7.12 2.51 33.72
CA GLN A 239 6.94 1.12 33.31
C GLN A 239 6.30 1.08 31.92
N LEU A 240 6.70 0.10 31.13
CA LEU A 240 6.01 -0.30 29.91
C LEU A 240 5.51 -1.72 30.13
N GLU A 241 4.25 -1.97 29.78
CA GLU A 241 3.61 -3.27 29.88
C GLU A 241 3.17 -3.74 28.50
N LEU A 242 3.43 -5.01 28.19
CA LEU A 242 2.96 -5.70 27.00
C LEU A 242 1.76 -6.56 27.37
N TRP A 243 0.61 -6.21 26.80
CA TRP A 243 -0.65 -6.95 26.94
C TRP A 243 -1.01 -7.59 25.61
N VAL A 244 -1.46 -8.84 25.64
CA VAL A 244 -1.96 -9.55 24.47
C VAL A 244 -3.22 -10.30 24.87
N ASP A 245 -4.29 -10.16 24.09
CA ASP A 245 -5.60 -10.77 24.34
C ASP A 245 -6.09 -10.56 25.78
N ASP A 246 -5.99 -9.31 26.25
CA ASP A 246 -6.35 -8.85 27.60
C ASP A 246 -5.53 -9.45 28.75
N GLU A 247 -4.45 -10.19 28.47
CA GLU A 247 -3.50 -10.70 29.46
C GLU A 247 -2.18 -9.91 29.44
N LYS A 248 -1.66 -9.54 30.63
CA LYS A 248 -0.34 -8.91 30.74
C LYS A 248 0.76 -9.96 30.70
N LEU A 249 1.51 -10.02 29.61
CA LEU A 249 2.52 -11.06 29.37
C LEU A 249 3.95 -10.63 29.69
N ALA A 250 4.25 -9.32 29.63
CA ALA A 250 5.57 -8.81 30.01
C ALA A 250 5.47 -7.36 30.53
N GLN A 251 6.45 -6.95 31.34
CA GLN A 251 6.59 -5.57 31.79
C GLN A 251 8.03 -5.26 32.17
N GLY A 252 8.40 -3.98 32.15
CA GLY A 252 9.72 -3.54 32.59
C GLY A 252 9.90 -2.03 32.63
N PRO A 253 11.03 -1.56 33.19
CA PRO A 253 11.26 -0.14 33.41
C PRO A 253 11.51 0.62 32.11
N LEU A 254 10.75 1.70 31.90
CA LEU A 254 10.94 2.68 30.83
C LEU A 254 11.00 4.09 31.44
N SER A 255 12.14 4.41 32.06
CA SER A 255 12.33 5.62 32.88
C SER A 255 12.39 6.94 32.10
N GLY A 256 12.46 6.88 30.78
CA GLY A 256 12.59 8.01 29.86
C GLY A 256 11.38 8.98 29.80
N SER A 257 11.39 9.93 28.88
CA SER A 257 10.36 10.96 28.64
C SER A 257 9.26 10.46 27.68
N THR A 258 8.24 11.28 27.40
CA THR A 258 7.18 10.98 26.42
C THR A 258 7.77 10.77 25.03
N PHE A 259 7.23 9.83 24.26
CA PHE A 259 7.50 9.77 22.82
C PHE A 259 6.75 10.92 22.15
N ALA A 260 7.43 12.02 21.80
CA ALA A 260 6.81 13.23 21.28
C ALA A 260 6.13 13.01 19.91
N ALA A 261 5.14 13.82 19.57
CA ALA A 261 4.43 13.76 18.30
C ALA A 261 5.36 14.09 17.12
N ARG A 262 5.09 13.49 15.96
CA ARG A 262 5.84 13.64 14.71
C ARG A 262 4.87 13.57 13.54
N ASP A 263 5.10 14.37 12.49
CA ASP A 263 4.28 14.32 11.28
C ASP A 263 4.50 13.02 10.48
N ASN A 264 5.55 12.27 10.80
CA ASN A 264 5.95 11.04 10.13
C ASN A 264 6.80 10.14 11.06
N GLY A 265 7.28 9.01 10.56
CA GLY A 265 8.19 8.13 11.28
C GLY A 265 7.52 7.03 12.12
N PHE A 266 6.21 6.83 12.01
CA PHE A 266 5.52 5.66 12.55
C PHE A 266 5.18 4.67 11.44
N PHE A 267 5.88 3.55 11.40
CA PHE A 267 5.79 2.54 10.36
C PHE A 267 4.99 1.33 10.83
N VAL A 268 4.20 0.76 9.92
CA VAL A 268 3.36 -0.41 10.13
C VAL A 268 3.73 -1.49 9.12
N GLY A 269 3.96 -2.70 9.60
CA GLY A 269 4.18 -3.92 8.81
C GLY A 269 5.56 -4.07 8.16
N GLY A 270 6.42 -3.06 8.26
CA GLY A 270 7.76 -3.07 7.68
C GLY A 270 8.38 -1.69 7.74
N VAL A 271 9.57 -1.54 7.16
CA VAL A 271 10.30 -0.28 7.05
C VAL A 271 11.37 -0.44 5.95
N ASP A 272 11.85 0.65 5.36
CA ASP A 272 13.07 0.60 4.56
C ASP A 272 14.32 0.45 5.45
N ASN A 273 15.42 -0.07 4.86
CA ASN A 273 16.63 -0.37 5.62
C ASN A 273 17.32 0.87 6.19
N ASP A 274 17.18 2.02 5.54
CA ASP A 274 17.87 3.25 5.92
C ASP A 274 17.19 3.92 7.12
N THR A 275 15.87 3.77 7.25
CA THR A 275 15.06 4.45 8.27
C THR A 275 15.10 3.74 9.63
N ALA A 276 15.14 2.41 9.66
CA ALA A 276 15.12 1.67 10.92
C ALA A 276 16.32 2.00 11.80
N ASN A 277 17.54 1.81 11.26
CA ASN A 277 18.84 2.16 11.86
C ASN A 277 18.97 1.99 13.39
N ILE A 278 18.28 0.99 13.96
CA ILE A 278 18.41 0.59 15.37
C ILE A 278 19.25 -0.69 15.41
N PRO A 279 20.38 -0.70 16.14
CA PRO A 279 21.22 -1.89 16.26
C PRO A 279 20.45 -3.10 16.78
N ASN A 280 20.66 -4.27 16.17
CA ASN A 280 20.08 -5.55 16.61
C ASN A 280 18.54 -5.57 16.69
N VAL A 281 17.87 -4.79 15.83
CA VAL A 281 16.41 -4.85 15.63
C VAL A 281 16.16 -5.44 14.24
N PRO A 282 15.52 -6.61 14.15
CA PRO A 282 15.15 -7.19 12.86
C PRO A 282 14.20 -6.27 12.08
N THR A 283 14.48 -6.06 10.79
CA THR A 283 13.65 -5.25 9.87
C THR A 283 12.88 -6.10 8.85
N THR A 284 12.84 -7.43 9.05
CA THR A 284 12.03 -8.33 8.22
C THR A 284 10.59 -7.86 8.18
N GLY A 285 10.03 -7.67 6.99
CA GLY A 285 8.64 -7.23 6.84
C GLY A 285 7.65 -8.26 7.35
N PHE A 286 6.57 -7.79 7.96
CA PHE A 286 5.49 -8.62 8.48
C PHE A 286 4.67 -9.22 7.34
N THR A 287 4.29 -10.49 7.50
CA THR A 287 3.36 -11.17 6.60
C THR A 287 2.08 -11.51 7.36
N GLY A 288 0.99 -10.83 7.05
CA GLY A 288 -0.23 -10.94 7.82
C GLY A 288 -1.23 -9.81 7.59
N THR A 289 -2.11 -9.59 8.56
CA THR A 289 -3.03 -8.45 8.60
C THR A 289 -2.75 -7.66 9.87
N ILE A 290 -2.69 -6.33 9.78
CA ILE A 290 -2.69 -5.42 10.93
C ILE A 290 -3.94 -4.54 10.81
N ALA A 291 -4.64 -4.34 11.92
CA ALA A 291 -5.88 -3.58 11.99
C ALA A 291 -5.99 -2.79 13.29
N ASP A 292 -6.93 -1.84 13.32
CA ASP A 292 -7.39 -1.11 14.50
C ASP A 292 -6.24 -0.54 15.35
N ILE A 293 -5.30 0.13 14.68
CA ILE A 293 -4.21 0.83 15.35
C ILE A 293 -4.79 2.04 16.09
N ILE A 294 -4.48 2.13 17.39
CA ILE A 294 -4.95 3.20 18.27
C ILE A 294 -3.77 3.74 19.05
N VAL A 295 -3.61 5.06 19.09
CA VAL A 295 -2.56 5.74 19.87
C VAL A 295 -3.20 6.74 20.82
N ASP A 296 -3.01 6.52 22.13
CA ASP A 296 -3.53 7.38 23.20
C ASP A 296 -5.04 7.69 23.09
N GLY A 297 -5.81 6.73 22.57
CA GLY A 297 -7.27 6.84 22.41
C GLY A 297 -7.74 7.52 21.11
N GLN A 298 -6.83 7.75 20.15
CA GLN A 298 -7.11 8.27 18.80
C GLN A 298 -6.88 7.23 17.72
#